data_AF-A0A935ID36-F1
#
_entry.id   AF-A0A935ID36-F1
#
_cell.length_a   1.000
_cell.length_b   1.000
_cell.length_c   1.000
_cell.angle_alpha   90.00
_cell.angle_beta   90.00
_cell.angle_gamma   90.00
#
_symmetry.space_group_name_H-M   'P 1'
#
loop_
_entity.id
_entity.type
_entity.pdbx_description
1 polymer ?
#
loop_
_entity_poly.entity_id
_entity_poly.type
_entity_poly.pdbx_seq_one_letter_code
_entity_poly.pdbx_strand_id
1 'polypeptide(L)'
;MNKSTLYQLILLLLFFLTGLVAFNLLLFVVALFHGQSFEQLMSHPDLIIKSFKGQQLLVIQLLSHVFSLIIPAFLMTRFVPDIRNHLTTGLLKSQTLWKTVIFFICLLPLVSWSAQLNQMIPLPEWMTKTESQLSDLIKDMLAMNSIGDFILALITIAIIPAISEEWIFRGIIQKMALNISPSKIYGIVLTAIIFSSFHMQFEGFLPRFFLGLGLGYVYYITGHLFYSMFLHFLFNGANVLMVYINGPETLDQLDHVPNSPLLWISGLISLFISLYLGYKMYTQKAIVNA
;
A
#
# COMPACT_ATOMS: atom_id res chain seq x y z
N MET A 1 -4.62 23.83 12.95
CA MET A 1 -4.42 22.40 13.29
C MET A 1 -4.52 22.24 14.80
N ASN A 2 -5.26 21.24 15.31
CA ASN A 2 -5.28 20.95 16.75
C ASN A 2 -3.84 20.63 17.22
N LYS A 3 -3.39 21.21 18.33
CA LYS A 3 -2.04 20.97 18.90
C LYS A 3 -1.75 19.47 19.08
N SER A 4 -2.80 18.68 19.37
CA SER A 4 -2.71 17.21 19.45
C SER A 4 -2.34 16.56 18.10
N THR A 5 -2.99 16.94 17.00
CA THR A 5 -2.72 16.33 15.68
C THR A 5 -1.34 16.70 15.15
N LEU A 6 -0.87 17.94 15.36
CA LEU A 6 0.48 18.33 14.99
C LEU A 6 1.53 17.50 15.75
N TYR A 7 1.34 17.31 17.05
CA TYR A 7 2.21 16.47 17.87
C TYR A 7 2.25 15.01 17.37
N GLN A 8 1.09 14.43 17.04
CA GLN A 8 1.00 13.08 16.48
C GLN A 8 1.74 12.94 15.15
N LEU A 9 1.62 13.94 14.27
CA LEU A 9 2.33 13.97 13.00
C LEU A 9 3.85 14.06 13.20
N ILE A 10 4.32 14.94 14.09
CA ILE A 10 5.75 15.06 14.41
C ILE A 10 6.30 13.75 14.95
N LEU A 11 5.59 13.09 15.87
CA LEU A 11 6.00 11.79 16.39
C LEU A 11 6.05 10.71 15.32
N LEU A 12 5.03 10.65 14.45
CA LEU A 12 4.99 9.68 13.35
C LEU A 12 6.20 9.87 12.43
N LEU A 13 6.49 11.12 12.05
CA LEU A 13 7.65 11.44 11.22
C LEU A 13 8.96 11.08 11.92
N LEU A 14 9.09 11.39 13.21
CA LEU A 14 10.30 11.04 13.98
C LEU A 14 10.52 9.52 14.03
N PHE A 15 9.48 8.74 14.34
CA PHE A 15 9.59 7.28 14.38
C PHE A 15 9.87 6.70 13.00
N PHE A 16 9.18 7.19 11.96
CA PHE A 16 9.41 6.79 10.58
C PHE A 16 10.85 7.05 10.14
N LEU A 17 11.36 8.28 10.33
CA LEU A 17 12.73 8.65 9.97
C LEU A 17 13.77 7.86 10.76
N THR A 18 13.55 7.63 12.05
CA THR A 18 14.45 6.82 12.88
C THR A 18 14.49 5.37 12.38
N GLY A 19 13.33 4.81 12.04
CA GLY A 19 13.22 3.48 11.44
C GLY A 19 13.94 3.38 10.10
N LEU A 20 13.75 4.37 9.23
CA LEU A 20 14.41 4.46 7.93
C LEU A 20 15.94 4.55 8.07
N VAL A 21 16.44 5.38 8.98
CA VAL A 21 17.89 5.48 9.26
C VAL A 21 18.43 4.16 9.79
N ALA A 22 17.74 3.52 10.75
CA ALA A 22 18.15 2.23 11.29
C ALA A 22 18.20 1.13 10.22
N PHE A 23 17.20 1.08 9.33
CA PHE A 23 17.18 0.15 8.20
C PHE A 23 18.33 0.38 7.22
N ASN A 24 18.57 1.64 6.83
CA ASN A 24 19.66 1.96 5.90
C ASN A 24 21.04 1.66 6.50
N LEU A 25 21.24 1.91 7.80
CA LEU A 25 22.47 1.52 8.50
C LEU A 25 22.65 0.01 8.52
N LEU A 26 21.57 -0.75 8.76
CA LEU A 26 21.61 -2.21 8.69
C LEU A 26 22.02 -2.68 7.28
N LEU A 27 21.40 -2.14 6.22
CA LEU A 27 21.75 -2.50 4.84
C LEU A 27 23.19 -2.15 4.50
N PHE A 28 23.67 -0.99 4.94
CA PHE A 28 25.06 -0.57 4.74
C PHE A 28 26.02 -1.59 5.37
N VAL A 29 25.77 -2.01 6.63
CA VAL A 29 26.57 -3.02 7.30
C VAL A 29 26.51 -4.37 6.58
N VAL A 30 25.33 -4.81 6.15
CA VAL A 30 25.18 -6.07 5.40
C VAL A 30 25.95 -6.02 4.08
N ALA A 31 25.94 -4.89 3.37
CA ALA A 31 26.68 -4.73 2.11
C ALA A 31 28.21 -4.82 2.31
N LEU A 32 28.75 -4.29 3.42
CA LEU A 32 30.16 -4.47 3.78
C LEU A 32 30.51 -5.95 3.98
N PHE A 33 29.65 -6.72 4.64
CA PHE A 33 29.83 -8.17 4.80
C PHE A 33 29.69 -8.95 3.49
N HIS A 34 29.02 -8.39 2.47
CA HIS A 34 28.97 -8.94 1.11
C HIS A 34 30.18 -8.56 0.25
N GLY A 35 31.21 -7.93 0.83
CA GLY A 35 32.48 -7.65 0.16
C GLY A 35 32.59 -6.29 -0.52
N GLN A 36 31.59 -5.41 -0.35
CA GLN A 36 31.70 -4.01 -0.80
C GLN A 36 32.63 -3.23 0.14
N SER A 37 33.50 -2.39 -0.41
CA SER A 37 34.33 -1.51 0.42
C SER A 37 33.52 -0.30 0.91
N PHE A 38 33.93 0.27 2.05
CA PHE A 38 33.33 1.51 2.57
C PHE A 38 33.37 2.64 1.52
N GLU A 39 34.49 2.78 0.80
CA GLU A 39 34.67 3.79 -0.24
C GLU A 39 33.72 3.60 -1.42
N GLN A 40 33.50 2.35 -1.85
CA GLN A 40 32.54 2.02 -2.91
C GLN A 40 31.12 2.41 -2.51
N LEU A 41 30.69 2.05 -1.30
CA LEU A 41 29.34 2.35 -0.83
C LEU A 41 29.08 3.84 -0.62
N MET A 42 30.09 4.59 -0.17
CA MET A 42 29.98 6.04 -0.01
C MET A 42 29.95 6.80 -1.34
N SER A 43 30.63 6.28 -2.37
CA SER A 43 30.66 6.88 -3.70
C SER A 43 29.47 6.47 -4.57
N HIS A 44 28.97 5.24 -4.39
CA HIS A 44 27.87 4.67 -5.18
C HIS A 44 26.87 3.94 -4.26
N PRO A 45 25.99 4.67 -3.57
CA PRO A 45 25.02 4.07 -2.63
C PRO A 45 24.05 3.08 -3.27
N ASP A 46 23.82 3.18 -4.58
CA ASP A 46 22.97 2.26 -5.33
C ASP A 46 23.54 0.83 -5.40
N LEU A 47 24.86 0.66 -5.17
CA LEU A 47 25.49 -0.65 -5.06
C LEU A 47 24.95 -1.47 -3.88
N ILE A 48 24.42 -0.82 -2.84
CA ILE A 48 23.84 -1.52 -1.69
C ILE A 48 22.73 -2.45 -2.18
N ILE A 49 21.71 -1.90 -2.85
CA ILE A 49 20.55 -2.70 -3.30
C ILE A 49 20.95 -3.64 -4.45
N LYS A 50 21.79 -3.17 -5.39
CA LYS A 50 22.25 -3.99 -6.53
C LYS A 50 23.11 -5.19 -6.15
N SER A 51 23.63 -5.22 -4.92
CA SER A 51 24.37 -6.37 -4.40
C SER A 51 23.48 -7.58 -4.08
N PHE A 52 22.16 -7.40 -4.05
CA PHE A 52 21.20 -8.44 -3.69
C PHE A 52 20.34 -8.84 -4.88
N LYS A 53 19.89 -10.10 -4.90
CA LYS A 53 19.04 -10.65 -5.97
C LYS A 53 17.97 -11.58 -5.43
N GLY A 54 16.86 -11.72 -6.16
CA GLY A 54 15.80 -12.70 -5.88
C GLY A 54 15.28 -12.65 -4.45
N GLN A 55 15.32 -13.78 -3.75
CA GLN A 55 14.86 -13.90 -2.36
C GLN A 55 15.53 -12.92 -1.38
N GLN A 56 16.79 -12.53 -1.62
CA GLN A 56 17.47 -11.58 -0.73
C GLN A 56 16.77 -10.22 -0.76
N LEU A 57 16.28 -9.79 -1.93
CA LEU A 57 15.51 -8.55 -2.07
C LEU A 57 14.15 -8.67 -1.36
N LEU A 58 13.52 -9.84 -1.35
CA LEU A 58 12.32 -10.08 -0.54
C LEU A 58 12.63 -9.93 0.96
N VAL A 59 13.72 -10.51 1.46
CA VAL A 59 14.12 -10.35 2.86
C VAL A 59 14.41 -8.89 3.20
N ILE A 60 15.10 -8.17 2.31
CA ILE A 60 15.36 -6.74 2.46
C ILE A 60 14.05 -5.95 2.51
N GLN A 61 13.08 -6.28 1.65
CA GLN A 61 11.77 -5.64 1.64
C GLN A 61 10.97 -5.95 2.91
N LEU A 62 11.07 -7.16 3.43
CA LEU A 62 10.46 -7.51 4.71
C LEU A 62 11.06 -6.67 5.86
N LEU A 63 12.39 -6.57 5.91
CA LEU A 63 13.09 -5.74 6.89
C LEU A 63 12.73 -4.26 6.74
N SER A 64 12.60 -3.76 5.51
CA SER A 64 12.23 -2.36 5.25
C SER A 64 10.87 -2.03 5.87
N HIS A 65 9.88 -2.92 5.73
CA HIS A 65 8.56 -2.80 6.35
C HIS A 65 8.63 -2.89 7.88
N VAL A 66 9.43 -3.80 8.43
CA VAL A 66 9.59 -3.94 9.88
C VAL A 66 10.10 -2.64 10.49
N PHE A 67 11.22 -2.14 9.97
CA PHE A 67 11.88 -0.96 10.51
C PHE A 67 11.15 0.34 10.19
N SER A 68 10.62 0.49 8.99
CA SER A 68 10.08 1.77 8.51
C SER A 68 8.56 1.90 8.70
N LEU A 69 7.82 0.80 8.91
CA LEU A 69 6.36 0.85 9.05
C LEU A 69 5.86 0.17 10.33
N ILE A 70 6.21 -1.09 10.58
CA ILE A 70 5.68 -1.84 11.73
C ILE A 70 6.16 -1.24 13.05
N ILE A 71 7.47 -0.99 13.21
CA ILE A 71 8.01 -0.38 14.43
C ILE A 71 7.38 1.01 14.65
N PRO A 72 7.37 1.94 13.67
CA PRO A 72 6.68 3.22 13.83
C PRO A 72 5.20 3.10 14.18
N ALA A 73 4.45 2.20 13.55
CA ALA A 73 3.03 1.98 13.84
C ALA A 73 2.82 1.46 15.27
N PHE A 74 3.67 0.54 15.70
CA PHE A 74 3.68 0.02 17.06
C PHE A 74 3.99 1.12 18.09
N LEU A 75 5.05 1.90 17.86
CA LEU A 75 5.45 3.00 18.74
C LEU A 75 4.34 4.06 18.84
N MET A 76 3.74 4.46 17.71
CA MET A 76 2.58 5.36 17.69
C MET A 76 1.42 4.80 18.50
N THR A 77 1.09 3.53 18.31
CA THR A 77 0.01 2.86 19.06
C THR A 77 0.34 2.73 20.55
N ARG A 78 1.61 2.54 20.91
CA ARG A 78 2.06 2.38 22.30
C ARG A 78 2.09 3.69 23.07
N PHE A 79 2.51 4.78 22.43
CA PHE A 79 2.79 6.07 23.07
C PHE A 79 1.74 7.14 22.82
N VAL A 80 0.81 6.94 21.88
CA VAL A 80 -0.29 7.87 21.61
C VAL A 80 -1.62 7.21 21.97
N PRO A 81 -2.16 7.44 23.20
CA PRO A 81 -3.40 6.80 23.65
C PRO A 81 -4.58 7.05 22.73
N ASP A 82 -4.64 8.24 22.13
CA ASP A 82 -5.67 8.61 21.17
C ASP A 82 -5.65 7.66 19.95
N ILE A 83 -4.48 7.37 19.37
CA ILE A 83 -4.35 6.37 18.28
C ILE A 83 -4.78 5.00 18.76
N ARG A 84 -4.24 4.54 19.90
CA ARG A 84 -4.56 3.22 20.47
C ARG A 84 -6.05 3.00 20.65
N ASN A 85 -6.74 3.98 21.21
CA ASN A 85 -8.17 3.88 21.51
C ASN A 85 -9.04 3.95 20.25
N HIS A 86 -8.50 4.47 19.14
CA HIS A 86 -9.17 4.50 17.86
C HIS A 86 -9.12 3.15 17.12
N LEU A 87 -8.07 2.37 17.35
CA LEU A 87 -7.94 1.03 16.79
C LEU A 87 -8.94 0.11 17.48
N THR A 88 -10.02 -0.23 16.80
CA THR A 88 -11.02 -1.15 17.36
C THR A 88 -10.57 -2.60 17.20
N THR A 89 -10.75 -3.39 18.24
CA THR A 89 -10.59 -4.85 18.25
C THR A 89 -11.95 -5.46 18.60
N GLY A 90 -12.88 -5.38 17.65
CA GLY A 90 -14.24 -5.88 17.80
C GLY A 90 -14.41 -7.25 17.13
N LEU A 91 -15.53 -7.92 17.40
CA LEU A 91 -15.86 -9.15 16.67
C LEU A 91 -16.10 -8.85 15.18
N LEU A 92 -15.49 -9.66 14.32
CA LEU A 92 -15.74 -9.62 12.89
C LEU A 92 -17.17 -10.10 12.61
N LYS A 93 -17.89 -9.34 11.79
CA LYS A 93 -19.24 -9.70 11.35
C LYS A 93 -19.14 -10.27 9.95
N SER A 94 -19.49 -11.55 9.79
CA SER A 94 -19.50 -12.21 8.48
C SER A 94 -20.32 -11.43 7.44
N GLN A 95 -21.45 -10.83 7.87
CA GLN A 95 -22.26 -9.98 6.99
C GLN A 95 -21.53 -8.74 6.46
N THR A 96 -20.68 -8.14 7.28
CA THR A 96 -19.86 -7.00 6.89
C THR A 96 -18.75 -7.44 5.94
N LEU A 97 -18.13 -8.59 6.20
CA LEU A 97 -17.05 -9.12 5.39
C LEU A 97 -17.48 -9.31 3.93
N TRP A 98 -18.54 -10.06 3.66
CA TRP A 98 -18.95 -10.30 2.27
C TRP A 98 -19.41 -9.02 1.57
N LYS A 99 -20.06 -8.08 2.27
CA LYS A 99 -20.45 -6.77 1.70
C LYS A 99 -19.21 -5.99 1.27
N THR A 100 -18.17 -5.96 2.11
CA THR A 100 -16.90 -5.29 1.79
C THR A 100 -16.18 -5.97 0.63
N VAL A 101 -16.21 -7.31 0.55
CA VAL A 101 -15.63 -8.06 -0.58
C VAL A 101 -16.38 -7.77 -1.89
N ILE A 102 -17.71 -7.78 -1.89
CA ILE A 102 -18.49 -7.45 -3.09
C ILE A 102 -18.22 -6.01 -3.55
N PHE A 103 -18.24 -5.05 -2.62
CA PHE A 103 -17.88 -3.68 -2.90
C PHE A 103 -16.48 -3.59 -3.54
N PHE A 104 -15.51 -4.30 -2.98
CA PHE A 104 -14.13 -4.29 -3.47
C PHE A 104 -13.99 -4.91 -4.86
N ILE A 105 -14.65 -6.05 -5.12
CA ILE A 105 -14.68 -6.67 -6.45
C ILE A 105 -15.29 -5.70 -7.48
N CYS A 106 -16.39 -5.03 -7.13
CA CYS A 106 -17.00 -4.03 -7.99
C CYS A 106 -16.13 -2.79 -8.21
N LEU A 107 -15.14 -2.53 -7.34
CA LEU A 107 -14.19 -1.42 -7.45
C LEU A 107 -13.00 -1.76 -8.38
N LEU A 108 -12.64 -3.05 -8.56
CA LEU A 108 -11.44 -3.43 -9.31
C LEU A 108 -11.41 -2.95 -10.77
N PRO A 109 -12.52 -2.95 -11.55
CA PRO A 109 -12.49 -2.41 -12.91
C PRO A 109 -12.22 -0.89 -12.94
N LEU A 110 -12.68 -0.13 -11.94
CA LEU A 110 -12.31 1.28 -11.78
C LEU A 110 -10.81 1.43 -11.50
N VAL A 111 -10.23 0.56 -10.67
CA VAL A 111 -8.78 0.56 -10.42
C VAL A 111 -8.02 0.29 -11.73
N SER A 112 -8.40 -0.72 -12.50
CA SER A 112 -7.79 -1.03 -13.80
C SER A 112 -7.99 0.09 -14.83
N TRP A 113 -9.19 0.68 -14.92
CA TRP A 113 -9.42 1.82 -15.79
C TRP A 113 -8.58 3.04 -15.39
N SER A 114 -8.41 3.27 -14.08
CA SER A 114 -7.56 4.37 -13.60
C SER A 114 -6.07 4.15 -13.86
N ALA A 115 -5.59 2.90 -13.91
CA ALA A 115 -4.24 2.58 -14.38
C ALA A 115 -4.07 3.02 -15.83
N GLN A 116 -5.08 2.74 -16.67
CA GLN A 116 -5.04 3.16 -18.07
C GLN A 116 -5.06 4.68 -18.25
N LEU A 117 -5.86 5.39 -17.45
CA LEU A 117 -5.83 6.86 -17.45
C LEU A 117 -4.47 7.40 -17.03
N ASN A 118 -3.80 6.72 -16.10
CA ASN A 118 -2.49 7.13 -15.60
C ASN A 118 -1.40 7.01 -16.67
N GLN A 119 -1.44 5.94 -17.48
CA GLN A 119 -0.51 5.71 -18.59
C GLN A 119 -0.64 6.74 -19.72
N MET A 120 -1.78 7.45 -19.79
CA MET A 120 -1.97 8.55 -20.75
C MET A 120 -1.27 9.84 -20.32
N ILE A 121 -0.76 9.92 -19.09
CA ILE A 121 -0.04 11.08 -18.57
C ILE A 121 1.42 10.95 -18.97
N PRO A 122 1.95 11.83 -19.85
CA PRO A 122 3.35 11.76 -20.26
C PRO A 122 4.28 12.11 -19.09
N LEU A 123 5.31 11.30 -18.90
CA LEU A 123 6.29 11.48 -17.82
C LEU A 123 7.61 12.06 -18.35
N PRO A 124 8.32 12.86 -17.55
CA PRO A 124 9.69 13.24 -17.85
C PRO A 124 10.62 12.02 -17.91
N GLU A 125 11.66 12.08 -18.73
CA GLU A 125 12.60 10.97 -18.95
C GLU A 125 13.23 10.43 -17.66
N TRP A 126 13.59 11.31 -16.71
CA TRP A 126 14.16 10.90 -15.43
C TRP A 126 13.18 10.06 -14.60
N MET A 127 11.88 10.32 -14.72
CA MET A 127 10.84 9.59 -14.01
C MET A 127 10.65 8.22 -14.66
N THR A 128 10.52 8.16 -15.98
CA THR A 128 10.42 6.89 -16.73
C THR A 128 11.63 5.97 -16.48
N LYS A 129 12.85 6.54 -16.39
CA LYS A 129 14.04 5.76 -16.03
C LYS A 129 13.95 5.16 -14.62
N THR A 130 13.42 5.92 -13.67
CA THR A 130 13.25 5.46 -12.28
C THR A 130 12.19 4.35 -12.22
N GLU A 131 11.08 4.49 -12.95
CA GLU A 131 10.03 3.47 -13.05
C GLU A 131 10.58 2.15 -13.59
N SER A 132 11.31 2.20 -14.71
CA SER A 132 11.95 1.01 -15.30
C SER A 132 12.90 0.31 -14.32
N GLN A 133 13.72 1.07 -13.58
CA GLN A 133 14.61 0.49 -12.57
C GLN A 133 13.85 -0.19 -11.42
N LEU A 134 12.73 0.39 -10.99
CA LEU A 134 11.90 -0.20 -9.94
C LEU A 134 11.13 -1.42 -10.45
N SER A 135 10.65 -1.40 -11.70
CA SER A 135 10.00 -2.55 -12.33
C SER A 135 10.96 -3.74 -12.45
N ASP A 136 12.20 -3.51 -12.91
CA ASP A 136 13.23 -4.56 -12.97
C ASP A 136 13.53 -5.14 -11.59
N LEU A 137 13.61 -4.31 -10.55
CA LEU A 137 13.80 -4.77 -9.17
C LEU A 137 12.64 -5.65 -8.69
N ILE A 138 11.40 -5.27 -9.01
CA ILE A 138 10.20 -6.05 -8.67
C ILE A 138 10.18 -7.38 -9.44
N LYS A 139 10.54 -7.38 -10.73
CA LYS A 139 10.67 -8.60 -11.54
C LYS A 139 11.71 -9.54 -10.94
N ASP A 140 12.88 -9.03 -10.56
CA ASP A 140 13.92 -9.82 -9.89
C ASP A 140 13.43 -10.40 -8.56
N MET A 141 12.70 -9.62 -7.75
CA MET A 141 12.10 -10.09 -6.50
C MET A 141 11.06 -11.20 -6.70
N LEU A 142 10.33 -11.16 -7.81
CA LEU A 142 9.22 -12.07 -8.12
C LEU A 142 9.59 -13.15 -9.15
N ALA A 143 10.87 -13.32 -9.47
CA ALA A 143 11.41 -14.43 -10.24
C ALA A 143 11.38 -15.74 -9.41
N MET A 144 10.18 -16.23 -9.15
CA MET A 144 9.89 -17.38 -8.29
C MET A 144 10.03 -18.70 -9.07
N ASN A 145 10.86 -19.62 -8.56
CA ASN A 145 11.09 -20.94 -9.16
C ASN A 145 10.60 -22.10 -8.29
N SER A 146 10.10 -21.81 -7.08
CA SER A 146 9.65 -22.82 -6.12
C SER A 146 8.43 -22.35 -5.32
N ILE A 147 7.72 -23.31 -4.71
CA ILE A 147 6.65 -23.02 -3.74
C ILE A 147 7.19 -22.22 -2.54
N GLY A 148 8.45 -22.46 -2.15
CA GLY A 148 9.10 -21.69 -1.09
C GLY A 148 9.26 -20.22 -1.45
N ASP A 149 9.68 -19.93 -2.69
CA ASP A 149 9.82 -18.56 -3.22
C ASP A 149 8.45 -17.86 -3.24
N PHE A 150 7.42 -18.59 -3.68
CA PHE A 150 6.04 -18.11 -3.67
C PHE A 150 5.53 -17.77 -2.27
N ILE A 151 5.74 -18.65 -1.30
CA ILE A 151 5.32 -18.40 0.09
C ILE A 151 6.05 -17.18 0.65
N LEU A 152 7.35 -17.06 0.40
CA LEU A 152 8.13 -15.90 0.84
C LEU A 152 7.64 -14.60 0.18
N ALA A 153 7.37 -14.62 -1.12
CA ALA A 153 6.82 -13.48 -1.84
C ALA A 153 5.42 -13.12 -1.34
N LEU A 154 4.55 -14.10 -1.08
CA LEU A 154 3.21 -13.87 -0.55
C LEU A 154 3.26 -13.21 0.83
N ILE A 155 4.14 -13.68 1.71
CA ILE A 155 4.34 -13.06 3.03
C ILE A 155 4.84 -11.62 2.86
N THR A 156 5.85 -11.42 2.03
CA THR A 156 6.59 -10.15 1.93
C THR A 156 5.85 -9.06 1.13
N ILE A 157 5.13 -9.44 0.08
CA ILE A 157 4.51 -8.50 -0.89
C ILE A 157 3.00 -8.40 -0.70
N ALA A 158 2.35 -9.41 -0.09
CA ALA A 158 0.91 -9.36 0.16
C ALA A 158 0.56 -9.21 1.64
N ILE A 159 1.03 -10.12 2.51
CA ILE A 159 0.58 -10.15 3.92
C ILE A 159 1.16 -8.99 4.71
N ILE A 160 2.48 -8.82 4.68
CA ILE A 160 3.16 -7.81 5.49
C ILE A 160 2.73 -6.39 5.09
N PRO A 161 2.72 -6.00 3.80
CA PRO A 161 2.21 -4.69 3.38
C PRO A 161 0.77 -4.48 3.81
N ALA A 162 -0.11 -5.46 3.59
CA ALA A 162 -1.50 -5.36 4.00
C ALA A 162 -1.68 -5.11 5.51
N ILE A 163 -0.79 -5.63 6.36
CA ILE A 163 -0.82 -5.36 7.81
C ILE A 163 -0.19 -4.00 8.11
N SER A 164 1.05 -3.79 7.70
CA SER A 164 1.84 -2.61 8.11
C SER A 164 1.33 -1.32 7.49
N GLU A 165 0.98 -1.35 6.21
CA GLU A 165 0.47 -0.17 5.52
C GLU A 165 -0.93 0.19 6.03
N GLU A 166 -1.85 -0.77 6.19
CA GLU A 166 -3.18 -0.44 6.72
C GLU A 166 -3.09 0.09 8.17
N TRP A 167 -2.17 -0.42 8.98
CA TRP A 167 -1.95 0.12 10.32
C TRP A 167 -1.48 1.58 10.28
N ILE A 168 -0.50 1.92 9.44
CA ILE A 168 -0.01 3.30 9.27
C ILE A 168 -1.06 4.19 8.62
N PHE A 169 -1.54 3.83 7.43
CA PHE A 169 -2.37 4.70 6.62
C PHE A 169 -3.79 4.81 7.16
N ARG A 170 -4.43 3.70 7.56
CA ARG A 170 -5.84 3.73 8.02
C ARG A 170 -5.90 3.95 9.53
N GLY A 171 -5.06 3.24 10.27
CA GLY A 171 -5.05 3.31 11.73
C GLY A 171 -4.55 4.65 12.27
N ILE A 172 -3.58 5.28 11.60
CA ILE A 172 -2.89 6.47 12.11
C ILE A 172 -3.14 7.70 11.21
N ILE A 173 -2.72 7.66 9.95
CA ILE A 173 -2.78 8.82 9.04
C ILE A 173 -4.22 9.23 8.76
N GLN A 174 -5.09 8.28 8.42
CA GLN A 174 -6.50 8.57 8.13
C GLN A 174 -7.21 9.17 9.32
N LYS A 175 -6.92 8.68 10.52
CA LYS A 175 -7.46 9.27 11.74
C LYS A 175 -7.04 10.73 11.91
N MET A 176 -5.75 11.02 11.76
CA MET A 176 -5.24 12.40 11.82
C MET A 176 -5.86 13.29 10.73
N ALA A 177 -5.96 12.77 9.50
CA ALA A 177 -6.58 13.45 8.37
C ALA A 177 -8.06 13.76 8.65
N LEU A 178 -8.84 12.80 9.15
CA LEU A 178 -10.24 12.98 9.53
C LEU A 178 -10.46 14.03 10.63
N ASN A 179 -9.45 14.32 11.45
CA ASN A 179 -9.50 15.34 12.50
C ASN A 179 -9.21 16.76 11.99
N ILE A 180 -8.52 16.91 10.87
CA ILE A 180 -8.14 18.22 10.30
C ILE A 180 -8.94 18.58 9.05
N SER A 181 -9.57 17.60 8.41
CA SER A 181 -10.33 17.80 7.18
C SER A 181 -11.72 18.38 7.43
N PRO A 182 -12.24 19.20 6.50
CA PRO A 182 -13.56 19.84 6.62
C PRO A 182 -14.72 18.84 6.52
N SER A 183 -14.48 17.65 5.96
CA SER A 183 -15.44 16.54 6.00
C SER A 183 -14.71 15.19 5.98
N LYS A 184 -15.46 14.12 6.26
CA LYS A 184 -14.91 12.76 6.35
C LYS A 184 -14.36 12.26 5.01
N ILE A 185 -14.98 12.64 3.89
CA ILE A 185 -14.48 12.25 2.57
C ILE A 185 -13.13 12.91 2.26
N TYR A 186 -12.92 14.17 2.65
CA TYR A 186 -11.62 14.84 2.46
C TYR A 186 -10.50 14.14 3.23
N GLY A 187 -10.76 13.66 4.45
CA GLY A 187 -9.77 12.90 5.21
C GLY A 187 -9.38 11.57 4.55
N ILE A 188 -10.36 10.87 3.97
CA ILE A 188 -10.14 9.63 3.22
C ILE A 188 -9.33 9.91 1.95
N VAL A 189 -9.70 10.95 1.18
CA VAL A 189 -9.01 11.35 -0.05
C VAL A 189 -7.57 11.75 0.23
N LEU A 190 -7.34 12.58 1.26
CA LEU A 190 -5.99 12.98 1.65
C LEU A 190 -5.13 11.77 2.00
N THR A 191 -5.68 10.81 2.74
CA THR A 191 -4.97 9.58 3.08
C THR A 191 -4.66 8.75 1.85
N ALA A 192 -5.59 8.61 0.91
CA ALA A 192 -5.38 7.87 -0.32
C ALA A 192 -4.30 8.50 -1.22
N ILE A 193 -4.22 9.84 -1.25
CA ILE A 193 -3.15 10.56 -1.94
C ILE A 193 -1.80 10.27 -1.28
N ILE A 194 -1.71 10.36 0.05
CA ILE A 194 -0.47 10.09 0.79
C ILE A 194 -0.05 8.62 0.60
N PHE A 195 -1.00 7.68 0.69
CA PHE A 195 -0.78 6.25 0.45
C PHE A 195 -0.20 5.98 -0.94
N SER A 196 -0.80 6.56 -1.99
CA SER A 196 -0.32 6.38 -3.35
C SER A 196 1.06 7.02 -3.55
N SER A 197 1.27 8.23 -3.02
CA SER A 197 2.53 8.97 -3.13
C SER A 197 3.69 8.28 -2.40
N PHE A 198 3.41 7.53 -1.34
CA PHE A 198 4.43 6.83 -0.54
C PHE A 198 5.25 5.82 -1.36
N HIS A 199 4.69 5.32 -2.46
CA HIS A 199 5.34 4.34 -3.32
C HIS A 199 6.39 4.93 -4.25
N MET A 200 6.46 6.27 -4.39
CA MET A 200 7.44 6.97 -5.23
C MET A 200 7.48 6.48 -6.70
N GLN A 201 6.36 5.94 -7.16
CA GLN A 201 6.13 5.42 -8.51
C GLN A 201 4.87 6.09 -9.04
N PHE A 202 5.05 6.96 -10.02
CA PHE A 202 3.99 7.68 -10.68
C PHE A 202 3.14 6.77 -11.56
N GLU A 203 3.69 5.79 -12.27
CA GLU A 203 2.94 4.92 -13.20
C GLU A 203 1.82 4.10 -12.54
N GLY A 204 1.95 3.82 -11.24
CA GLY A 204 0.88 3.21 -10.43
C GLY A 204 0.11 4.19 -9.54
N PHE A 205 0.24 5.51 -9.73
CA PHE A 205 -0.33 6.50 -8.81
C PHE A 205 -1.87 6.48 -8.76
N LEU A 206 -2.56 6.67 -9.89
CA LEU A 206 -4.02 6.65 -9.91
C LEU A 206 -4.64 5.31 -9.47
N PRO A 207 -4.16 4.12 -9.91
CA PRO A 207 -4.74 2.86 -9.44
C PRO A 207 -4.55 2.66 -7.94
N ARG A 208 -3.38 2.98 -7.39
CA ARG A 208 -3.16 2.94 -5.93
C ARG A 208 -4.00 3.96 -5.18
N PHE A 209 -4.24 5.13 -5.77
CA PHE A 209 -5.12 6.14 -5.19
C PHE A 209 -6.57 5.62 -5.09
N PHE A 210 -7.15 5.07 -6.15
CA PHE A 210 -8.53 4.54 -6.12
C PHE A 210 -8.67 3.30 -5.25
N LEU A 211 -7.69 2.39 -5.30
CA LEU A 211 -7.59 1.28 -4.35
C LEU A 211 -7.58 1.82 -2.91
N GLY A 212 -6.74 2.84 -2.67
CA GLY A 212 -6.56 3.44 -1.37
C GLY A 212 -7.81 4.15 -0.84
N LEU A 213 -8.58 4.80 -1.72
CA LEU A 213 -9.89 5.38 -1.44
C LEU A 213 -10.88 4.29 -1.00
N GLY A 214 -10.94 3.17 -1.73
CA GLY A 214 -11.82 2.05 -1.41
C GLY A 214 -11.51 1.44 -0.04
N LEU A 215 -10.24 1.13 0.22
CA LEU A 215 -9.78 0.59 1.50
C LEU A 215 -10.01 1.58 2.66
N GLY A 216 -9.76 2.87 2.42
CA GLY A 216 -10.00 3.92 3.42
C GLY A 216 -11.48 4.11 3.72
N TYR A 217 -12.35 3.97 2.71
CA TYR A 217 -13.80 4.01 2.87
C TYR A 217 -14.31 2.78 3.63
N VAL A 218 -13.81 1.58 3.31
CA VAL A 218 -14.11 0.35 4.06
C VAL A 218 -13.70 0.47 5.53
N TYR A 219 -12.53 1.03 5.81
CA TYR A 219 -12.14 1.29 7.21
C TYR A 219 -13.08 2.30 7.86
N TYR A 220 -13.41 3.39 7.18
CA TYR A 220 -14.31 4.41 7.72
C TYR A 220 -15.69 3.85 8.07
N ILE A 221 -16.29 3.02 7.22
CA ILE A 221 -17.62 2.45 7.48
C ILE A 221 -17.61 1.34 8.53
N THR A 222 -16.59 0.46 8.50
CA THR A 222 -16.54 -0.70 9.40
C THR A 222 -15.94 -0.38 10.77
N GLY A 223 -15.08 0.63 10.85
CA GLY A 223 -14.30 0.99 12.03
C GLY A 223 -13.21 -0.01 12.40
N HIS A 224 -12.97 -1.04 11.57
CA HIS A 224 -12.12 -2.17 11.93
C HIS A 224 -11.07 -2.44 10.85
N LEU A 225 -9.78 -2.37 11.20
CA LEU A 225 -8.68 -2.48 10.24
C LEU A 225 -8.65 -3.80 9.46
N PHE A 226 -9.06 -4.89 10.10
CA PHE A 226 -9.05 -6.22 9.48
C PHE A 226 -9.72 -6.27 8.10
N TYR A 227 -10.84 -5.55 7.89
CA TYR A 227 -11.51 -5.60 6.58
C TYR A 227 -10.62 -4.99 5.49
N SER A 228 -9.98 -3.85 5.76
CA SER A 228 -9.05 -3.24 4.81
C SER A 228 -7.78 -4.08 4.63
N MET A 229 -7.22 -4.63 5.71
CA MET A 229 -6.07 -5.55 5.66
C MET A 229 -6.38 -6.77 4.81
N PHE A 230 -7.54 -7.38 4.99
CA PHE A 230 -7.95 -8.56 4.23
C PHE A 230 -8.12 -8.25 2.74
N LEU A 231 -8.79 -7.15 2.39
CA LEU A 231 -8.97 -6.74 0.99
C LEU A 231 -7.64 -6.36 0.32
N HIS A 232 -6.76 -5.67 1.03
CA HIS A 232 -5.42 -5.35 0.55
C HIS A 232 -4.60 -6.63 0.32
N PHE A 233 -4.61 -7.56 1.27
CA PHE A 233 -3.98 -8.88 1.12
C PHE A 233 -4.54 -9.63 -0.10
N LEU A 234 -5.86 -9.65 -0.29
CA LEU A 234 -6.47 -10.30 -1.45
C LEU A 234 -5.98 -9.68 -2.77
N PHE A 235 -5.88 -8.36 -2.84
CA PHE A 235 -5.41 -7.66 -4.03
C PHE A 235 -3.94 -7.98 -4.35
N ASN A 236 -3.04 -7.76 -3.40
CA ASN A 236 -1.62 -8.03 -3.61
C ASN A 236 -1.34 -9.53 -3.78
N GLY A 237 -2.04 -10.38 -3.02
CA GLY A 237 -1.91 -11.83 -3.08
C GLY A 237 -2.35 -12.39 -4.43
N ALA A 238 -3.42 -11.83 -5.02
CA ALA A 238 -3.82 -12.18 -6.39
C ALA A 238 -2.74 -11.82 -7.41
N ASN A 239 -2.10 -10.65 -7.29
CA ASN A 239 -1.00 -10.25 -8.18
C ASN A 239 0.22 -11.18 -8.02
N VAL A 240 0.63 -11.48 -6.79
CA VAL A 240 1.74 -12.44 -6.53
C VAL A 240 1.42 -13.83 -7.09
N LEU A 241 0.19 -14.32 -6.88
CA LEU A 241 -0.25 -15.61 -7.41
C LEU A 241 -0.22 -15.62 -8.93
N MET A 242 -0.68 -14.56 -9.58
CA MET A 242 -0.68 -14.47 -11.03
C MET A 242 0.74 -14.46 -11.61
N VAL A 243 1.67 -13.75 -10.95
CA VAL A 243 3.09 -13.77 -11.33
C VAL A 243 3.72 -15.14 -11.11
N TYR A 244 3.36 -15.86 -10.04
CA TYR A 244 3.84 -17.21 -9.79
C TYR A 244 3.40 -18.21 -10.88
N ILE A 245 2.16 -18.09 -11.35
CA ILE A 245 1.61 -19.00 -12.38
C ILE A 245 2.15 -18.69 -13.78
N ASN A 246 2.29 -17.40 -14.12
CA ASN A 246 2.56 -16.96 -15.49
C ASN A 246 3.98 -16.42 -15.71
N GLY A 247 4.79 -16.30 -14.65
CA GLY A 247 6.14 -15.74 -14.66
C GLY A 247 6.18 -14.21 -14.49
N PRO A 248 7.37 -13.65 -14.18
CA PRO A 248 7.57 -12.22 -13.87
C PRO A 248 7.24 -11.28 -15.02
N GLU A 249 7.33 -11.72 -16.27
CA GLU A 249 6.95 -10.92 -17.47
C GLU A 249 5.47 -10.55 -17.49
N THR A 250 4.63 -11.22 -16.69
CA THR A 250 3.22 -10.85 -16.53
C THR A 250 3.05 -9.47 -15.89
N LEU A 251 4.07 -8.98 -15.16
CA LEU A 251 4.07 -7.61 -14.64
C LEU A 251 3.98 -6.57 -15.77
N ASP A 252 4.63 -6.81 -16.91
CA ASP A 252 4.53 -5.87 -18.05
C ASP A 252 3.11 -5.79 -18.59
N GLN A 253 2.35 -6.89 -18.54
CA GLN A 253 0.94 -6.93 -18.97
C GLN A 253 0.02 -6.24 -17.97
N LEU A 254 0.35 -6.31 -16.67
CA LEU A 254 -0.35 -5.55 -15.63
C LEU A 254 -0.06 -4.06 -15.74
N ASP A 255 1.18 -3.71 -16.10
CA ASP A 255 1.66 -2.35 -16.24
C ASP A 255 1.24 -1.73 -17.59
N HIS A 256 0.86 -2.53 -18.60
CA HIS A 256 0.33 -2.05 -19.89
C HIS A 256 -1.12 -2.48 -20.08
N VAL A 257 -2.04 -1.74 -19.48
CA VAL A 257 -3.47 -2.07 -19.56
C VAL A 257 -3.97 -1.73 -20.98
N PRO A 258 -4.65 -2.64 -21.68
CA PRO A 258 -5.08 -2.37 -23.06
C PRO A 258 -6.14 -1.27 -23.12
N ASN A 259 -5.90 -0.24 -23.92
CA ASN A 259 -6.90 0.79 -24.22
C ASN A 259 -8.02 0.20 -25.09
N SER A 260 -9.11 -0.22 -24.47
CA SER A 260 -10.24 -0.84 -25.16
C SER A 260 -11.58 -0.22 -24.76
N PRO A 261 -12.56 -0.09 -25.68
CA PRO A 261 -13.89 0.41 -25.33
C PRO A 261 -14.53 -0.34 -24.15
N LEU A 262 -14.28 -1.65 -24.04
CA LEU A 262 -14.78 -2.48 -22.95
C LEU A 262 -14.21 -2.05 -21.59
N LEU A 263 -12.91 -1.69 -21.52
CA LEU A 263 -12.30 -1.16 -20.30
C LEU A 263 -12.95 0.15 -19.87
N TRP A 264 -13.18 1.07 -20.81
CA TRP A 264 -13.85 2.35 -20.52
C TRP A 264 -15.27 2.15 -19.99
N ILE A 265 -16.05 1.29 -20.66
CA ILE A 265 -17.42 0.97 -20.24
C ILE A 265 -17.42 0.32 -18.85
N SER A 266 -16.56 -0.69 -18.63
CA SER A 266 -16.48 -1.39 -17.35
C SER A 266 -15.99 -0.49 -16.20
N GLY A 267 -15.03 0.41 -16.47
CA GLY A 267 -14.56 1.41 -15.52
C GLY A 267 -15.65 2.40 -15.09
N LEU A 268 -16.43 2.92 -16.04
CA LEU A 268 -17.57 3.80 -15.75
C LEU A 268 -18.67 3.08 -14.98
N ILE A 269 -19.03 1.86 -15.39
CA ILE A 269 -20.01 1.03 -14.68
C ILE A 269 -19.53 0.76 -13.24
N SER A 270 -18.26 0.39 -13.08
CA SER A 270 -17.63 0.14 -11.79
C SER A 270 -17.66 1.37 -10.88
N LEU A 271 -17.43 2.58 -11.42
CA LEU A 271 -17.56 3.83 -10.67
C LEU A 271 -18.97 4.00 -10.10
N PHE A 272 -20.01 3.90 -10.94
CA PHE A 272 -21.39 4.08 -10.48
C PHE A 272 -21.84 2.99 -9.50
N ILE A 273 -21.48 1.73 -9.74
CA ILE A 273 -21.80 0.61 -8.84
C ILE A 273 -21.10 0.79 -7.49
N SER A 274 -19.81 1.14 -7.50
CA SER A 274 -19.04 1.36 -6.27
C SER A 274 -19.62 2.51 -5.45
N LEU A 275 -19.99 3.62 -6.09
CA LEU A 275 -20.66 4.74 -5.42
C LEU A 275 -22.01 4.32 -4.81
N TYR A 276 -22.83 3.56 -5.55
CA TYR A 276 -24.12 3.07 -5.06
C TYR A 276 -23.96 2.11 -3.87
N LEU A 277 -23.08 1.12 -3.99
CA LEU A 277 -22.81 0.15 -2.92
C LEU A 277 -22.22 0.85 -1.69
N GLY A 278 -21.28 1.78 -1.89
CA GLY A 278 -20.72 2.60 -0.83
C GLY A 278 -21.81 3.37 -0.09
N TYR A 279 -22.66 4.10 -0.83
CA TYR A 279 -23.80 4.83 -0.26
C TYR A 279 -24.73 3.92 0.57
N LYS A 280 -25.06 2.73 0.06
CA LYS A 280 -25.89 1.74 0.77
C LYS A 280 -25.24 1.25 2.06
N MET A 281 -23.92 1.01 2.06
CA MET A 281 -23.19 0.63 3.26
C MET A 281 -23.14 1.78 4.29
N TYR A 282 -23.01 3.02 3.82
CA TYR A 282 -23.03 4.20 4.68
C TYR A 282 -24.38 4.43 5.35
N THR A 283 -25.49 4.33 4.63
CA THR A 283 -26.83 4.51 5.20
C THR A 283 -27.18 3.41 6.20
N GLN A 284 -26.78 2.16 5.93
CA GLN A 284 -26.93 1.06 6.90
C GLN A 284 -26.15 1.32 8.20
N LYS A 285 -24.95 1.89 8.11
CA LYS A 285 -24.17 2.30 9.30
C LYS A 285 -24.87 3.41 10.08
N ALA A 286 -25.39 4.43 9.39
CA ALA A 286 -26.08 5.55 10.03
C ALA A 286 -27.31 5.09 10.82
N ILE A 287 -28.06 4.12 10.29
CA ILE A 287 -29.25 3.54 10.97
C ILE A 287 -28.88 2.76 12.22
N VAL A 288 -27.73 2.07 12.24
CA VAL A 288 -27.28 1.27 13.41
C VAL A 288 -26.74 2.16 14.54
N ASN A 289 -26.32 3.38 14.24
CA ASN A 289 -25.72 4.31 15.20
C ASN A 289 -26.65 5.48 15.60
N ALA A 290 -27.88 5.54 15.06
CA ALA A 290 -28.93 6.49 15.42
C ALA A 290 -29.82 5.89 16.52
#